data_AF-A0A942GME5-F1
#
_entry.id   AF-A0A942GME5-F1
#
_cell.length_a   1.000
_cell.length_b   1.000
_cell.length_c   1.000
_cell.angle_alpha   90.00
_cell.angle_beta   90.00
_cell.angle_gamma   90.00
#
_symmetry.space_group_name_H-M   'P 1'
#
loop_
_entity.id
_entity.type
_entity.pdbx_description
1 polymer ?
#
loop_
_entity_poly.entity_id
_entity_poly.type
_entity_poly.pdbx_seq_one_letter_code
_entity_poly.pdbx_strand_id
1 'polypeptide(L)'
;MNNFFLGLDLGQAQDYTALAVLERLETVTGEKTLSFRFKHKQGGRPIIPDPWENNNHPWSGITLRTQEVDATANLYHLRHLERLKLGTSYPAIVERVKSLLESEQLKGKAALVVDKTGVGAPVVDMFKAAGLRPVPITITGGNTVTRDDDGGYHVPKRDLVSVLQVLFQAGRLKVAAELPAARLLVEELLNFRVKINVKTAHDSYEAWREGVHDDLVLAVALACWYEESS
;
A
#
# COMPACT_ATOMS: atom_id res chain seq x y z
N MET A 1 -13.63 -5.40 15.61
CA MET A 1 -12.74 -4.54 14.79
C MET A 1 -11.86 -5.45 13.96
N ASN A 2 -11.57 -5.07 12.72
CA ASN A 2 -10.60 -5.81 11.91
C ASN A 2 -9.19 -5.44 12.37
N ASN A 3 -8.37 -6.45 12.59
CA ASN A 3 -6.94 -6.26 12.89
C ASN A 3 -6.09 -6.50 11.64
N PHE A 4 -6.67 -7.12 10.61
CA PHE A 4 -5.98 -7.45 9.37
C PHE A 4 -6.64 -6.78 8.17
N PHE A 5 -5.82 -6.39 7.20
CA PHE A 5 -6.23 -5.72 5.97
C PHE A 5 -5.49 -6.38 4.82
N LEU A 6 -6.24 -7.01 3.93
CA LEU A 6 -5.71 -7.69 2.75
C LEU A 6 -5.87 -6.75 1.56
N GLY A 7 -4.76 -6.27 1.02
CA GLY A 7 -4.77 -5.50 -0.21
C GLY A 7 -4.49 -6.41 -1.40
N LEU A 8 -5.33 -6.35 -2.42
CA LEU A 8 -5.22 -7.13 -3.64
C LEU A 8 -5.19 -6.20 -4.85
N ASP A 9 -4.03 -6.15 -5.52
CA ASP A 9 -3.85 -5.47 -6.79
C ASP A 9 -3.98 -6.49 -7.93
N LEU A 10 -4.98 -6.32 -8.79
CA LEU A 10 -5.33 -7.30 -9.82
C LEU A 10 -4.64 -6.95 -11.15
N GLY A 11 -3.77 -7.85 -11.59
CA GLY A 11 -3.15 -7.77 -12.92
C GLY A 11 -4.08 -8.24 -14.04
N GLN A 12 -3.97 -7.63 -15.22
CA GLN A 12 -4.55 -8.17 -16.45
C GLN A 12 -3.77 -9.42 -16.91
N ALA A 13 -4.17 -10.01 -18.04
CA ALA A 13 -3.59 -11.28 -18.53
C ALA A 13 -2.05 -11.28 -18.68
N GLN A 14 -1.45 -10.11 -18.93
CA GLN A 14 0.01 -9.93 -19.07
C GLN A 14 0.68 -9.26 -17.87
N ASP A 15 -0.09 -8.92 -16.83
CA ASP A 15 0.40 -8.25 -15.63
C ASP A 15 0.32 -9.18 -14.40
N TYR A 16 1.12 -8.88 -13.40
CA TYR A 16 1.10 -9.62 -12.15
C TYR A 16 -0.05 -9.19 -11.25
N THR A 17 -0.56 -10.14 -10.46
CA THR A 17 -1.45 -9.86 -9.32
C THR A 17 -0.63 -9.93 -8.04
N ALA A 18 -0.80 -8.96 -7.15
CA ALA A 18 -0.15 -8.93 -5.85
C ALA A 18 -1.15 -8.96 -4.70
N LEU A 19 -0.77 -9.68 -3.65
CA LEU A 19 -1.54 -9.82 -2.41
C LEU A 19 -0.67 -9.43 -1.22
N ALA A 20 -1.15 -8.49 -0.41
CA ALA A 20 -0.53 -8.05 0.83
C ALA A 20 -1.46 -8.36 2.01
N VAL A 21 -0.92 -8.80 3.15
CA VAL A 21 -1.64 -8.89 4.43
C VAL A 21 -0.98 -7.95 5.43
N LEU A 22 -1.69 -6.90 5.79
CA LEU A 22 -1.30 -5.93 6.80
C LEU A 22 -1.94 -6.29 8.13
N GLU A 23 -1.18 -6.34 9.20
CA GLU A 23 -1.69 -6.40 10.57
C GLU A 23 -1.55 -5.03 11.23
N ARG A 24 -2.63 -4.55 11.83
CA ARG A 24 -2.64 -3.36 12.69
C ARG A 24 -2.40 -3.77 14.14
N LEU A 25 -1.45 -3.08 14.76
CA LEU A 25 -1.11 -3.15 16.16
C LEU A 25 -1.33 -1.76 16.76
N GLU A 26 -1.99 -1.68 17.91
CA GLU A 26 -2.09 -0.43 18.65
C GLU A 26 -0.82 -0.28 19.50
N THR A 27 -0.06 0.81 19.28
CA THR A 27 1.06 1.15 20.17
C THR A 27 0.54 1.97 21.33
N VAL A 28 1.02 1.65 22.53
CA VAL A 28 0.61 2.35 23.76
C VAL A 28 1.57 3.50 24.03
N THR A 29 1.03 4.64 24.45
CA THR A 29 1.81 5.82 24.85
C THR A 29 2.92 5.42 25.83
N GLY A 30 4.16 5.84 25.55
CA GLY A 30 5.34 5.51 26.38
C GLY A 30 6.13 4.27 25.94
N GLU A 31 5.69 3.51 24.93
CA GLU A 31 6.54 2.46 24.33
C GLU A 31 7.74 3.06 23.57
N LYS A 32 8.89 2.38 23.62
CA LYS A 32 10.09 2.77 22.87
C LYS A 32 10.12 2.07 21.52
N THR A 33 10.07 2.83 20.43
CA THR A 33 10.15 2.28 19.07
C THR A 33 11.36 2.80 18.32
N LEU A 34 11.80 2.04 17.30
CA LEU A 34 12.80 2.50 16.34
C LEU A 34 12.10 3.31 15.25
N SER A 35 12.42 4.60 15.18
CA SER A 35 11.90 5.54 14.18
C SER A 35 13.01 6.06 13.26
N PHE A 36 12.65 6.38 12.02
CA PHE A 36 13.52 7.01 11.04
C PHE A 36 13.40 8.53 11.16
N ARG A 37 14.52 9.25 11.27
CA ARG A 37 14.53 10.72 11.32
C ARG A 37 15.14 11.31 10.05
N PHE A 38 14.41 12.24 9.43
CA PHE A 38 14.87 13.09 8.33
C PHE A 38 15.56 14.34 8.90
N LYS A 39 16.63 14.81 8.26
CA LYS A 39 17.30 16.06 8.66
C LYS A 39 16.45 17.27 8.23
N HIS A 40 16.01 18.10 9.19
CA HIS A 40 15.39 19.40 8.92
C HIS A 40 16.40 20.56 9.04
N LYS A 41 16.22 21.64 8.27
CA LYS A 41 16.86 22.94 8.56
C LYS A 41 16.16 23.58 9.77
N GLN A 42 16.93 24.13 10.72
CA GLN A 42 16.42 24.66 11.99
C GLN A 42 15.51 25.90 11.80
N GLY A 43 14.40 25.97 12.54
CA GLY A 43 13.75 27.24 12.90
C GLY A 43 12.32 27.54 12.43
N GLY A 44 11.58 26.62 11.82
CA GLY A 44 10.20 26.86 11.37
C GLY A 44 9.20 25.77 11.78
N ARG A 45 7.89 26.10 11.75
CA ARG A 45 6.79 25.11 11.80
C ARG A 45 7.10 23.94 10.84
N PRO A 46 6.65 22.70 11.10
CA PRO A 46 6.90 21.57 10.22
C PRO A 46 6.36 21.86 8.82
N ILE A 47 7.25 22.33 7.95
CA ILE A 47 7.03 22.34 6.51
C ILE A 47 7.31 20.88 6.15
N ILE A 48 6.27 20.14 5.76
CA ILE A 48 6.46 18.93 4.95
C ILE A 48 7.23 19.45 3.73
N PRO A 49 8.54 19.18 3.58
CA PRO A 49 9.24 19.61 2.39
C PRO A 49 8.56 18.86 1.26
N ASP A 50 7.96 19.60 0.32
CA ASP A 50 7.48 19.01 -0.91
C ASP A 50 8.69 18.32 -1.56
N PRO A 51 8.74 16.97 -1.64
CA PRO A 51 9.87 16.27 -2.22
C PRO A 51 9.98 16.48 -3.74
N TRP A 52 8.97 17.12 -4.34
CA TRP A 52 8.88 17.45 -5.76
C TRP A 52 9.50 18.83 -6.07
N GLU A 53 9.77 19.68 -5.07
CA GLU A 53 10.36 21.01 -5.28
C GLU A 53 11.88 21.01 -5.39
N ASN A 54 12.55 19.95 -4.96
CA ASN A 54 14.01 19.93 -4.87
C ASN A 54 14.53 18.54 -5.25
N ASN A 55 15.26 18.49 -6.37
CA ASN A 55 15.94 17.33 -7.01
C ASN A 55 16.91 16.52 -6.11
N ASN A 56 16.74 16.53 -4.79
CA ASN A 56 17.56 15.81 -3.84
C ASN A 56 16.85 14.53 -3.38
N HIS A 57 17.61 13.45 -3.25
CA HIS A 57 17.07 12.14 -2.85
C HIS A 57 16.45 12.23 -1.43
N PRO A 58 15.12 11.99 -1.23
CA PRO A 58 14.41 12.06 0.04
C PRO A 58 14.87 11.00 1.05
N TRP A 59 15.66 10.01 0.60
CA TRP A 59 16.30 9.04 1.49
C TRP A 59 17.75 9.42 1.86
N SER A 60 18.28 10.55 1.36
CA SER A 60 19.61 11.03 1.76
C SER A 60 19.55 11.66 3.16
N GLY A 61 20.26 11.07 4.13
CA GLY A 61 20.38 11.61 5.49
C GLY A 61 19.44 11.01 6.54
N ILE A 62 18.86 9.83 6.30
CA ILE A 62 18.10 9.08 7.29
C ILE A 62 19.02 8.62 8.43
N THR A 63 18.58 8.86 9.66
CA THR A 63 19.24 8.34 10.87
C THR A 63 18.24 7.55 11.69
N LEU A 64 18.67 6.42 12.26
CA LEU A 64 17.89 5.64 13.20
C LEU A 64 17.94 6.26 14.59
N ARG A 65 16.79 6.40 15.25
CA ARG A 65 16.73 6.74 16.67
C ARG A 65 15.66 5.94 17.38
N THR A 66 15.90 5.72 18.66
CA THR A 66 14.87 5.27 19.60
C THR A 66 14.03 6.48 20.00
N GLN A 67 12.70 6.36 19.92
CA GLN A 67 11.76 7.40 20.32
C GLN A 67 10.65 6.80 21.19
N GLU A 68 10.23 7.53 22.22
CA GLU A 68 9.03 7.21 22.99
C GLU A 68 7.79 7.65 22.21
N VAL A 69 6.77 6.79 22.18
CA VAL A 69 5.51 7.07 21.50
C VAL A 69 4.75 8.14 22.27
N ASP A 70 4.74 9.36 21.73
CA ASP A 70 4.13 10.54 22.35
C ASP A 70 2.59 10.48 22.42
N ALA A 71 1.95 9.64 21.58
CA ALA A 71 0.51 9.38 21.57
C ALA A 71 0.20 8.01 20.93
N THR A 72 -0.87 7.34 21.35
CA THR A 72 -1.34 6.07 20.78
C THR A 72 -1.41 6.17 19.26
N ALA A 73 -0.66 5.32 18.56
CA ALA A 73 -0.61 5.29 17.10
C ALA A 73 -0.78 3.86 16.59
N ASN A 74 -1.41 3.71 15.43
CA ASN A 74 -1.45 2.42 14.76
C ASN A 74 -0.07 2.13 14.15
N LEU A 75 0.50 0.98 14.51
CA LEU A 75 1.67 0.37 13.90
C LEU A 75 1.19 -0.73 12.96
N TYR A 76 1.79 -0.82 11.79
CA TYR A 76 1.42 -1.77 10.75
C TYR A 76 2.57 -2.71 10.47
N HIS A 77 2.30 -4.00 10.57
CA HIS A 77 3.22 -5.04 10.17
C HIS A 77 2.73 -5.67 8.88
N LEU A 78 3.53 -5.60 7.83
CA LEU A 78 3.32 -6.40 6.63
C LEU A 78 3.67 -7.86 6.97
N ARG A 79 2.64 -8.70 7.12
CA ARG A 79 2.78 -10.10 7.57
C ARG A 79 2.87 -11.10 6.43
N HIS A 80 2.32 -10.74 5.27
CA HIS A 80 2.39 -11.53 4.05
C HIS A 80 2.51 -10.58 2.86
N LEU A 81 3.34 -10.97 1.91
CA LEU A 81 3.43 -10.31 0.62
C LEU A 81 3.75 -11.34 -0.44
N GLU A 82 2.93 -11.40 -1.48
CA GLU A 82 3.00 -12.42 -2.52
C GLU A 82 2.67 -11.80 -3.87
N ARG A 83 3.53 -12.07 -4.86
CA ARG A 83 3.21 -11.91 -6.27
C ARG A 83 2.75 -13.27 -6.81
N LEU A 84 1.51 -13.34 -7.27
CA LEU A 84 0.97 -14.57 -7.83
C LEU A 84 1.62 -14.87 -9.19
N LYS A 85 1.68 -16.15 -9.55
CA LYS A 85 2.26 -16.58 -10.82
C LYS A 85 1.49 -15.94 -12.00
N LEU A 86 2.22 -15.40 -12.98
CA LEU A 86 1.62 -14.86 -14.19
C LEU A 86 0.70 -15.88 -14.87
N GLY A 87 -0.48 -15.42 -15.31
CA GLY A 87 -1.50 -16.27 -15.92
C GLY A 87 -2.32 -17.10 -14.92
N THR A 88 -2.18 -16.89 -13.61
CA THR A 88 -3.11 -17.46 -12.62
C THR A 88 -4.52 -16.91 -12.89
N SER A 89 -5.51 -17.79 -13.02
CA SER A 89 -6.88 -17.37 -13.38
C SER A 89 -7.58 -16.66 -12.21
N TYR A 90 -8.48 -15.72 -12.50
CA TYR A 90 -9.24 -15.02 -11.45
C TYR A 90 -9.99 -15.96 -10.51
N PRO A 91 -10.64 -17.06 -10.95
CA PRO A 91 -11.23 -18.02 -10.03
C PRO A 91 -10.20 -18.66 -9.06
N ALA A 92 -8.99 -18.97 -9.55
CA ALA A 92 -7.94 -19.50 -8.68
C ALA A 92 -7.41 -18.44 -7.69
N ILE A 93 -7.35 -17.17 -8.10
CA ILE A 93 -7.02 -16.04 -7.22
C ILE A 93 -8.09 -15.91 -6.12
N VAL A 94 -9.37 -15.97 -6.50
CA VAL A 94 -10.51 -15.89 -5.57
C VAL A 94 -10.43 -17.01 -4.53
N GLU A 95 -10.19 -18.24 -4.97
CA GLU A 95 -10.07 -19.40 -4.08
C GLU A 95 -8.86 -19.27 -3.13
N ARG A 96 -7.72 -18.81 -3.65
CA ARG A 96 -6.51 -18.58 -2.84
C ARG A 96 -6.75 -17.54 -1.74
N VAL A 97 -7.37 -16.41 -2.08
CA VAL A 97 -7.69 -15.35 -1.13
C VAL A 97 -8.75 -15.81 -0.12
N LYS A 98 -9.77 -16.56 -0.57
CA LYS A 98 -10.78 -17.15 0.31
C LYS A 98 -10.17 -18.09 1.33
N SER A 99 -9.34 -19.03 0.88
CA SER A 99 -8.63 -19.96 1.77
C SER A 99 -7.79 -19.22 2.82
N LEU A 100 -7.13 -18.12 2.43
CA LEU A 100 -6.37 -17.29 3.35
C LEU A 100 -7.29 -16.59 4.38
N LEU A 101 -8.39 -15.99 3.94
CA LEU A 101 -9.38 -15.35 4.82
C LEU A 101 -10.10 -16.34 5.75
N GLU A 102 -10.18 -17.61 5.38
CA GLU A 102 -10.78 -18.68 6.20
C GLU A 102 -9.80 -19.31 7.20
N SER A 103 -8.51 -18.93 7.18
CA SER A 103 -7.53 -19.37 8.16
C SER A 103 -7.85 -18.91 9.59
N GLU A 104 -7.42 -19.68 10.59
CA GLU A 104 -7.66 -19.40 12.02
C GLU A 104 -7.20 -17.99 12.44
N GLN A 105 -6.16 -17.47 11.81
CA GLN A 105 -5.59 -16.15 12.11
C GLN A 105 -6.46 -15.01 11.57
N LEU A 106 -7.09 -15.19 10.40
CA LEU A 106 -7.73 -14.11 9.65
C LEU A 106 -9.27 -14.17 9.66
N LYS A 107 -9.85 -15.35 9.92
CA LYS A 107 -11.30 -15.57 9.86
C LYS A 107 -12.05 -14.60 10.77
N GLY A 108 -12.90 -13.78 10.15
CA GLY A 108 -13.73 -12.78 10.84
C GLY A 108 -12.96 -11.57 11.39
N LYS A 109 -11.65 -11.45 11.13
CA LYS A 109 -10.78 -10.38 11.65
C LYS A 109 -10.13 -9.54 10.56
N ALA A 110 -10.47 -9.81 9.29
CA ALA A 110 -9.80 -9.27 8.14
C ALA A 110 -10.76 -8.53 7.18
N ALA A 111 -10.33 -7.36 6.69
CA ALA A 111 -10.95 -6.71 5.53
C ALA A 111 -10.23 -7.12 4.24
N LEU A 112 -10.97 -7.42 3.19
CA LEU A 112 -10.43 -7.61 1.84
C LEU A 112 -10.62 -6.32 1.04
N VAL A 113 -9.55 -5.68 0.61
CA VAL A 113 -9.51 -4.44 -0.16
C VAL A 113 -8.97 -4.78 -1.55
N VAL A 114 -9.74 -4.49 -2.60
CA VAL A 114 -9.47 -4.96 -3.96
C VAL A 114 -9.38 -3.78 -4.92
N ASP A 115 -8.32 -3.72 -5.72
CA ASP A 115 -8.30 -2.82 -6.87
C ASP A 115 -9.37 -3.25 -7.88
N LYS A 116 -10.38 -2.40 -8.05
CA LYS A 116 -11.49 -2.57 -8.99
C LYS A 116 -11.12 -2.06 -10.39
N THR A 117 -10.00 -1.36 -10.58
CA THR A 117 -9.64 -0.76 -11.87
C THR A 117 -9.39 -1.79 -12.96
N GLY A 118 -9.65 -1.39 -14.21
CA GLY A 118 -9.52 -2.27 -15.38
C GLY A 118 -10.39 -3.52 -15.27
N VAL A 119 -9.75 -4.66 -14.99
CA VAL A 119 -10.36 -5.99 -14.91
C VAL A 119 -10.96 -6.30 -13.54
N GLY A 120 -10.81 -5.41 -12.55
CA GLY A 120 -11.15 -5.71 -11.15
C GLY A 120 -12.64 -5.84 -10.87
N ALA A 121 -13.52 -5.15 -11.61
CA ALA A 121 -14.98 -5.21 -11.36
C ALA A 121 -15.58 -6.63 -11.47
N PRO A 122 -15.36 -7.39 -12.55
CA PRO A 122 -15.79 -8.80 -12.60
C PRO A 122 -15.23 -9.67 -11.47
N VAL A 123 -13.98 -9.42 -11.03
CA VAL A 123 -13.35 -10.19 -9.96
C VAL A 123 -13.95 -9.85 -8.59
N VAL A 124 -14.32 -8.59 -8.35
CA VAL A 124 -15.10 -8.17 -7.18
C VAL A 124 -16.44 -8.93 -7.12
N ASP A 125 -17.11 -9.11 -8.25
CA ASP A 125 -18.35 -9.88 -8.31
C ASP A 125 -18.11 -11.38 -8.02
N MET A 126 -17.01 -11.95 -8.50
CA MET A 126 -16.61 -13.32 -8.15
C MET A 126 -16.36 -13.48 -6.64
N PHE A 127 -15.70 -12.50 -6.01
CA PHE A 127 -15.51 -12.51 -4.55
C PHE A 127 -16.84 -12.46 -3.79
N LYS A 128 -17.78 -11.59 -4.22
CA LYS A 128 -19.12 -11.51 -3.65
C LYS A 128 -19.86 -12.85 -3.82
N ALA A 129 -19.80 -13.45 -5.01
CA ALA A 129 -20.41 -14.75 -5.29
C ALA A 129 -19.81 -15.89 -4.44
N ALA A 130 -18.53 -15.79 -4.07
CA ALA A 130 -17.85 -16.72 -3.17
C ALA A 130 -18.20 -16.53 -1.68
N GLY A 131 -19.07 -15.57 -1.35
CA GLY A 131 -19.52 -15.26 0.01
C GLY A 131 -18.61 -14.27 0.76
N LEU A 132 -17.64 -13.64 0.08
CA LEU A 132 -16.76 -12.65 0.66
C LEU A 132 -17.33 -11.23 0.52
N ARG A 133 -16.80 -10.31 1.32
CA ARG A 133 -17.23 -8.90 1.35
C ARG A 133 -16.06 -7.99 0.99
N PRO A 134 -15.65 -7.95 -0.30
CA PRO A 134 -14.56 -7.10 -0.72
C PRO A 134 -14.96 -5.61 -0.61
N VAL A 135 -14.00 -4.77 -0.26
CA VAL A 135 -14.06 -3.31 -0.39
C VAL A 135 -13.41 -2.94 -1.73
N PRO A 136 -14.20 -2.54 -2.73
CA PRO A 136 -13.65 -2.18 -4.02
C PRO A 136 -13.06 -0.77 -4.00
N ILE A 137 -11.84 -0.62 -4.51
CA ILE A 137 -11.14 0.65 -4.70
C ILE A 137 -10.93 0.87 -6.20
N THR A 138 -11.51 1.94 -6.74
CA THR A 138 -11.23 2.42 -8.10
C THR A 138 -10.14 3.48 -8.05
N ILE A 139 -8.93 3.15 -8.46
CA ILE A 139 -7.81 4.09 -8.56
C ILE A 139 -8.07 5.09 -9.69
N THR A 140 -7.96 6.39 -9.38
CA THR A 140 -8.18 7.48 -10.34
C THR A 140 -6.96 8.38 -10.49
N GLY A 141 -6.90 9.14 -11.59
CA GLY A 141 -5.96 10.25 -11.76
C GLY A 141 -6.45 11.59 -11.19
N GLY A 142 -7.61 11.60 -10.52
CA GLY A 142 -8.22 12.80 -9.96
C GLY A 142 -7.55 13.27 -8.67
N ASN A 143 -8.21 14.19 -7.98
CA ASN A 143 -7.67 14.85 -6.78
C ASN A 143 -8.53 14.67 -5.52
N THR A 144 -9.68 14.02 -5.63
CA THR A 144 -10.66 13.90 -4.55
C THR A 144 -11.04 12.45 -4.37
N VAL A 145 -11.10 12.00 -3.12
CA VAL A 145 -11.69 10.70 -2.75
C VAL A 145 -13.21 10.82 -2.80
N THR A 146 -13.87 9.92 -3.51
CA THR A 146 -15.34 9.78 -3.48
C THR A 146 -15.75 8.36 -3.12
N ARG A 147 -17.02 8.18 -2.72
CA ARG A 147 -17.60 6.86 -2.40
C ARG A 147 -18.67 6.51 -3.44
N ASP A 148 -18.73 5.23 -3.79
CA ASP A 148 -19.80 4.64 -4.59
C ASP A 148 -20.98 4.24 -3.71
N ASP A 149 -22.18 4.24 -4.29
CA ASP A 149 -23.39 3.74 -3.62
C ASP A 149 -23.29 2.25 -3.24
N ASP A 150 -22.46 1.49 -3.96
CA ASP A 150 -22.18 0.07 -3.71
C ASP A 150 -21.14 -0.19 -2.61
N GLY A 151 -20.76 0.84 -1.84
CA GLY A 151 -19.77 0.73 -0.76
C GLY A 151 -18.31 0.71 -1.24
N GLY A 152 -18.05 1.13 -2.48
CA GLY A 152 -16.72 1.31 -3.03
C GLY A 152 -16.15 2.71 -2.83
N TYR A 153 -14.87 2.88 -3.18
CA TYR A 153 -14.20 4.17 -3.15
C TYR A 153 -13.55 4.47 -4.49
N HIS A 154 -13.59 5.73 -4.92
CA HIS A 154 -12.68 6.25 -5.93
C HIS A 154 -11.54 6.96 -5.22
N VAL A 155 -10.31 6.50 -5.44
CA VAL A 155 -9.14 6.98 -4.71
C VAL A 155 -8.09 7.47 -5.69
N PRO A 156 -7.66 8.74 -5.62
CA PRO A 156 -6.52 9.21 -6.38
C PRO A 156 -5.27 8.34 -6.15
N LYS A 157 -4.54 8.00 -7.21
CA LYS A 157 -3.29 7.24 -7.09
C LYS A 157 -2.30 7.91 -6.13
N ARG A 158 -2.26 9.24 -6.13
CA ARG A 158 -1.39 10.02 -5.23
C ARG A 158 -1.72 9.78 -3.75
N ASP A 159 -2.98 9.61 -3.40
CA ASP A 159 -3.43 9.46 -2.01
C ASP A 159 -2.97 8.11 -1.44
N LEU A 160 -3.09 7.04 -2.23
CA LEU A 160 -2.54 5.71 -1.90
C LEU A 160 -1.04 5.77 -1.58
N VAL A 161 -0.31 6.58 -2.35
CA VAL A 161 1.13 6.71 -2.24
C VAL A 161 1.52 7.59 -1.05
N SER A 162 0.79 8.68 -0.85
CA SER A 162 1.00 9.58 0.28
C SER A 162 0.83 8.86 1.60
N VAL A 163 -0.15 7.95 1.71
CA VAL A 163 -0.30 7.10 2.92
C VAL A 163 0.94 6.27 3.17
N LEU A 164 1.46 5.54 2.16
CA LEU A 164 2.68 4.76 2.34
C LEU A 164 3.87 5.62 2.76
N GLN A 165 4.03 6.80 2.15
CA GLN A 165 5.10 7.73 2.49
C GLN A 165 5.02 8.16 3.95
N VAL A 166 3.84 8.60 4.41
CA VAL A 166 3.62 9.02 5.80
C VAL A 166 3.93 7.87 6.76
N LEU A 167 3.44 6.67 6.48
CA LEU A 167 3.66 5.50 7.35
C LEU A 167 5.13 5.08 7.41
N PHE A 168 5.86 5.13 6.29
CA PHE A 168 7.31 4.86 6.30
C PHE A 168 8.09 5.95 7.03
N GLN A 169 7.76 7.22 6.82
CA GLN A 169 8.43 8.35 7.47
C GLN A 169 8.25 8.34 8.99
N ALA A 170 7.03 8.05 9.45
CA ALA A 170 6.72 7.88 10.86
C ALA A 170 7.30 6.57 11.44
N GLY A 171 7.85 5.68 10.61
CA GLY A 171 8.28 4.35 11.03
C GLY A 171 7.13 3.46 11.47
N ARG A 172 5.88 3.79 11.09
CA ARG A 172 4.65 3.07 11.43
C ARG A 172 4.38 1.87 10.53
N LEU A 173 4.98 1.79 9.33
CA LEU A 173 4.92 0.58 8.50
C LEU A 173 6.23 -0.22 8.63
N LYS A 174 6.13 -1.45 9.14
CA LYS A 174 7.24 -2.40 9.27
C LYS A 174 7.05 -3.55 8.28
N VAL A 175 8.12 -3.87 7.58
CA VAL A 175 8.18 -5.01 6.65
C VAL A 175 9.16 -6.01 7.24
N ALA A 176 8.71 -7.23 7.48
CA ALA A 176 9.60 -8.31 7.92
C ALA A 176 10.63 -8.61 6.82
N ALA A 177 11.92 -8.59 7.18
CA ALA A 177 13.02 -8.70 6.22
C ALA A 177 13.11 -10.10 5.58
N GLU A 178 12.58 -11.10 6.28
CA GLU A 178 12.47 -12.50 5.86
C GLU A 178 11.32 -12.75 4.87
N LEU A 179 10.44 -11.78 4.61
CA LEU A 179 9.41 -11.95 3.59
C LEU A 179 10.07 -12.15 2.22
N PRO A 180 9.72 -13.22 1.47
CA PRO A 180 10.33 -13.50 0.17
C PRO A 180 10.27 -12.32 -0.80
N ALA A 181 9.15 -11.58 -0.77
CA ALA A 181 8.92 -10.43 -1.63
C ALA A 181 9.38 -9.08 -1.04
N ALA A 182 10.01 -9.04 0.15
CA ALA A 182 10.44 -7.77 0.76
C ALA A 182 11.44 -6.99 -0.10
N ARG A 183 12.43 -7.67 -0.69
CA ARG A 183 13.41 -7.03 -1.58
C ARG A 183 12.75 -6.46 -2.84
N LEU A 184 11.84 -7.24 -3.44
CA LEU A 184 11.07 -6.80 -4.60
C LEU A 184 10.20 -5.59 -4.25
N LEU A 185 9.52 -5.58 -3.10
CA LEU A 185 8.75 -4.41 -2.64
C LEU A 185 9.63 -3.16 -2.55
N VAL A 186 10.85 -3.28 -2.00
CA VAL A 186 11.77 -2.13 -1.90
C VAL A 186 12.18 -1.63 -3.28
N GLU A 187 12.50 -2.53 -4.22
CA GLU A 187 12.81 -2.18 -5.60
C GLU A 187 11.64 -1.46 -6.29
N GLU A 188 10.42 -1.96 -6.11
CA GLU A 188 9.23 -1.32 -6.66
C GLU A 188 8.95 0.04 -6.02
N LEU A 189 9.07 0.18 -4.70
CA LEU A 189 8.91 1.48 -4.03
C LEU A 189 9.90 2.52 -4.55
N LEU A 190 11.14 2.12 -4.80
CA LEU A 190 12.16 2.99 -5.39
C LEU A 190 11.78 3.42 -6.80
N ASN A 191 11.40 2.47 -7.66
CA ASN A 191 11.02 2.72 -9.05
C ASN A 191 9.73 3.53 -9.19
N PHE A 192 8.73 3.20 -8.38
CA PHE A 192 7.44 3.86 -8.32
C PHE A 192 7.59 5.36 -8.00
N ARG A 193 8.50 5.69 -7.07
CA ARG A 193 8.82 7.09 -6.76
C ARG A 193 9.42 7.81 -7.97
N VAL A 194 10.30 7.16 -8.74
CA VAL A 194 10.83 7.78 -9.96
C VAL A 194 9.69 8.05 -10.93
N LYS A 195 8.77 7.08 -11.15
CA LYS A 195 7.60 7.21 -12.03
C LYS A 195 6.76 8.46 -11.79
N ILE A 196 6.53 8.83 -10.54
CA ILE A 196 5.77 10.05 -10.22
C ILE A 196 6.56 11.30 -10.60
N ASN A 197 7.85 11.38 -10.26
CA ASN A 197 8.68 12.56 -10.54
C ASN A 197 8.67 12.93 -12.04
N VAL A 198 8.76 11.92 -12.92
CA VAL A 198 8.73 12.14 -14.38
C VAL A 198 7.34 12.47 -14.89
N LYS A 199 6.26 11.97 -14.28
CA LYS A 199 4.89 12.34 -14.68
C LYS A 199 4.53 13.77 -14.27
N THR A 200 5.13 14.31 -13.21
CA THR A 200 4.89 15.69 -12.76
C THR A 200 5.84 16.71 -13.41
N ALA A 201 7.00 16.25 -13.91
CA ALA A 201 7.90 17.07 -14.72
C ALA A 201 7.35 17.21 -16.15
N HIS A 202 7.16 18.44 -16.59
CA HIS A 202 6.59 18.74 -17.91
C HIS A 202 7.40 18.12 -19.07
N ASP A 203 6.67 17.49 -19.99
CA ASP A 203 7.03 16.99 -21.33
C ASP A 203 8.30 16.13 -21.53
N SER A 204 8.06 14.84 -21.81
CA SER A 204 8.91 13.86 -22.54
C SER A 204 10.24 13.48 -21.84
N TYR A 205 10.71 12.23 -21.86
CA TYR A 205 11.04 11.45 -23.06
C TYR A 205 10.87 9.94 -22.82
N GLU A 206 9.99 9.35 -23.63
CA GLU A 206 10.11 8.06 -24.32
C GLU A 206 11.36 7.23 -23.96
N ALA A 207 11.21 6.24 -23.06
CA ALA A 207 11.98 4.98 -22.93
C ALA A 207 12.04 4.45 -21.49
N TRP A 208 10.96 4.56 -20.70
CA TRP A 208 10.93 3.86 -19.43
C TRP A 208 10.46 2.42 -19.60
N ARG A 209 11.49 1.58 -19.71
CA ARG A 209 11.50 0.11 -19.81
C ARG A 209 10.14 -0.53 -19.54
N GLU A 210 9.59 -1.15 -20.58
CA GLU A 210 8.71 -2.30 -20.44
C GLU A 210 9.29 -3.25 -19.36
N GLY A 211 8.48 -3.59 -18.37
CA GLY A 211 8.83 -4.56 -17.30
C GLY A 211 8.99 -4.00 -15.88
N VAL A 212 8.71 -2.73 -15.60
CA VAL A 212 8.72 -2.21 -14.22
C VAL A 212 7.33 -2.32 -13.60
N HIS A 213 7.19 -3.33 -12.75
CA HIS A 213 5.98 -3.65 -12.00
C HIS A 213 5.81 -2.74 -10.77
N ASP A 214 4.55 -2.45 -10.41
CA ASP A 214 4.18 -1.64 -9.22
C ASP A 214 3.15 -2.38 -8.34
N ASP A 215 2.84 -3.64 -8.66
CA ASP A 215 1.71 -4.37 -8.08
C ASP A 215 1.87 -4.61 -6.57
N LEU A 216 3.08 -4.91 -6.09
CA LEU A 216 3.30 -5.12 -4.66
C LEU A 216 3.11 -3.81 -3.89
N VAL A 217 3.54 -2.68 -4.48
CA VAL A 217 3.34 -1.35 -3.89
C VAL A 217 1.86 -1.03 -3.81
N LEU A 218 1.11 -1.28 -4.88
CA LEU A 218 -0.33 -1.01 -4.91
C LEU A 218 -1.09 -1.90 -3.92
N ALA A 219 -0.78 -3.20 -3.86
CA ALA A 219 -1.38 -4.11 -2.89
C ALA A 219 -1.16 -3.61 -1.44
N VAL A 220 0.06 -3.20 -1.08
CA VAL A 220 0.33 -2.65 0.26
C VAL A 220 -0.37 -1.30 0.48
N ALA A 221 -0.40 -0.44 -0.53
CA ALA A 221 -1.02 0.88 -0.47
C ALA A 221 -2.54 0.79 -0.25
N LEU A 222 -3.23 -0.13 -0.93
CA LEU A 222 -4.66 -0.37 -0.77
C LEU A 222 -5.02 -0.72 0.68
N ALA A 223 -4.27 -1.67 1.27
CA ALA A 223 -4.48 -2.09 2.65
C ALA A 223 -4.24 -0.95 3.64
N CYS A 224 -3.14 -0.20 3.48
CA CYS A 224 -2.79 0.91 4.36
C CYS A 224 -3.77 2.07 4.24
N TRP A 225 -4.14 2.45 3.01
CA TRP A 225 -5.03 3.57 2.77
C TRP A 225 -6.42 3.31 3.32
N TYR A 226 -6.96 2.10 3.10
CA TYR A 226 -8.28 1.77 3.60
C TYR A 226 -8.30 1.83 5.14
N GLU A 227 -7.29 1.30 5.81
CA GLU A 227 -7.25 1.34 7.28
C GLU A 227 -7.15 2.77 7.83
N GLU A 228 -6.24 3.61 7.32
CA GLU A 228 -6.07 4.99 7.82
C GLU A 228 -7.27 5.90 7.46
N SER A 229 -8.16 5.44 6.56
CA SER A 229 -9.33 6.19 6.09
C SER A 229 -10.68 5.62 6.54
N SER A 230 -10.70 4.48 7.24
CA SER A 230 -11.93 3.75 7.63
C SER A 230 -12.40 4.00 9.06
#